data_AF-A0A662US96-F1
#
_entry.id   AF-A0A662US96-F1
#
_cell.length_a   1.000
_cell.length_b   1.000
_cell.length_c   1.000
_cell.angle_alpha   90.00
_cell.angle_beta   90.00
_cell.angle_gamma   90.00
#
_symmetry.space_group_name_H-M   'P 1'
#
loop_
_entity.id
_entity.type
_entity.pdbx_description
1 polymer ?
#
loop_
_entity_poly.entity_id
_entity_poly.type
_entity_poly.pdbx_seq_one_letter_code
_entity_poly.pdbx_strand_id
1 'polypeptide(L)'
;MSMAMKVVIGPNHVRITGISTHNKAQTILQDLRDFIESRGRSISIGFEGSPGPFGEGICLKIRIYGEPLNELTIKTLKKFFELRGAIVSIED
;
A
#
# COMPACT_ATOMS: atom_id res chain seq x y z
N MET A 1 -19.24 -11.52 -2.20
CA MET A 1 -17.85 -11.76 -2.68
C MET A 1 -16.92 -10.90 -1.86
N SER A 2 -15.94 -11.48 -1.13
CA SER A 2 -14.94 -10.66 -0.44
C SER A 2 -14.03 -10.05 -1.49
N MET A 3 -14.02 -8.72 -1.61
CA MET A 3 -13.11 -8.02 -2.51
C MET A 3 -11.67 -8.26 -1.99
N ALA A 4 -10.85 -8.94 -2.79
CA ALA A 4 -9.46 -9.19 -2.42
C ALA A 4 -8.68 -7.87 -2.45
N MET A 5 -7.86 -7.63 -1.43
CA MET A 5 -7.00 -6.44 -1.37
C MET A 5 -5.99 -6.49 -2.52
N LYS A 6 -5.92 -5.42 -3.31
CA LYS A 6 -4.98 -5.29 -4.42
C LYS A 6 -3.95 -4.23 -4.11
N VAL A 7 -2.70 -4.48 -4.46
CA VAL A 7 -1.58 -3.57 -4.23
C VAL A 7 -0.81 -3.39 -5.53
N VAL A 8 -0.52 -2.15 -5.87
CA VAL A 8 0.33 -1.79 -6.99
C VAL A 8 1.55 -1.06 -6.43
N ILE A 9 2.75 -1.54 -6.76
CA ILE A 9 4.01 -0.97 -6.31
C ILE A 9 4.75 -0.47 -7.54
N GLY A 10 4.98 0.84 -7.59
CA GLY A 10 5.84 1.47 -8.59
C GLY A 10 7.13 2.01 -7.97
N PRO A 11 8.00 2.63 -8.77
CA PRO A 11 9.29 3.14 -8.30
C PRO A 11 9.15 4.22 -7.22
N ASN A 12 8.10 5.04 -7.24
CA ASN A 12 7.92 6.16 -6.31
C ASN A 12 6.51 6.19 -5.66
N HIS A 13 5.76 5.10 -5.77
CA HIS A 13 4.40 5.04 -5.23
C HIS A 13 3.98 3.63 -4.85
N VAL A 14 3.03 3.57 -3.92
CA VAL A 14 2.30 2.35 -3.59
C VAL A 14 0.82 2.68 -3.58
N ARG A 15 0.00 1.93 -4.32
CA ARG A 15 -1.46 2.06 -4.31
C ARG A 15 -2.10 0.80 -3.74
N ILE A 16 -2.98 0.95 -2.77
CA ILE A 16 -3.67 -0.17 -2.12
C ILE A 16 -5.17 0.04 -2.30
N THR A 17 -5.89 -0.96 -2.81
CA THR A 17 -7.34 -0.90 -3.01
C THR A 17 -8.05 -2.11 -2.41
N GLY A 18 -9.35 -1.98 -2.15
CA GLY A 18 -10.16 -3.06 -1.60
C GLY A 18 -9.96 -3.29 -0.10
N ILE A 19 -9.54 -2.27 0.66
CA ILE A 19 -9.42 -2.41 2.11
C ILE A 19 -10.81 -2.32 2.75
N SER A 20 -11.15 -3.34 3.53
CA SER A 20 -12.50 -3.54 4.09
C SER A 20 -12.86 -2.65 5.28
N THR A 21 -11.88 -2.11 6.00
CA THR A 21 -12.12 -1.34 7.23
C THR A 21 -11.07 -0.25 7.41
N HIS A 22 -11.42 0.85 8.09
CA HIS A 22 -10.47 1.91 8.45
C HIS A 22 -9.34 1.38 9.34
N ASN A 23 -9.63 0.51 10.30
CA ASN A 23 -8.60 -0.05 11.20
C ASN A 23 -7.52 -0.82 10.44
N LYS A 24 -7.91 -1.65 9.45
CA LYS A 24 -6.96 -2.33 8.57
C LYS A 24 -6.15 -1.33 7.75
N ALA A 25 -6.80 -0.31 7.19
CA ALA A 25 -6.12 0.71 6.40
C ALA A 25 -5.05 1.44 7.25
N GLN A 26 -5.40 1.83 8.47
CA GLN A 26 -4.51 2.53 9.38
C GLN A 26 -3.33 1.66 9.84
N THR A 27 -3.57 0.38 10.15
CA THR A 27 -2.50 -0.55 10.53
C THR A 27 -1.49 -0.74 9.41
N ILE A 28 -1.98 -1.00 8.18
CA ILE A 28 -1.13 -1.16 6.99
C ILE A 28 -0.34 0.12 6.72
N LEU A 29 -0.98 1.28 6.91
CA LEU A 29 -0.35 2.57 6.71
C LEU A 29 0.80 2.81 7.70
N GLN A 30 0.58 2.50 8.99
CA GLN A 30 1.60 2.64 10.02
C GLN A 30 2.80 1.73 9.73
N ASP A 31 2.54 0.43 9.48
CA ASP A 31 3.61 -0.52 9.14
C ASP A 31 4.44 -0.07 7.93
N LEU A 32 3.75 0.43 6.88
CA LEU A 32 4.42 0.89 5.66
C LEU A 32 5.20 2.19 5.91
N ARG A 33 4.64 3.11 6.69
CA ARG A 33 5.32 4.35 7.08
C ARG A 33 6.60 4.05 7.82
N ASP A 34 6.54 3.22 8.86
CA ASP A 34 7.71 2.84 9.67
C ASP A 34 8.78 2.17 8.80
N PHE A 35 8.36 1.27 7.89
CA PHE A 35 9.27 0.61 6.96
C PHE A 35 9.98 1.60 6.01
N ILE A 36 9.27 2.59 5.46
CA ILE A 36 9.85 3.55 4.51
C ILE A 36 10.70 4.60 5.25
N GLU A 37 10.22 5.11 6.38
CA GLU A 37 10.94 6.09 7.21
C GLU A 37 12.21 5.49 7.82
N SER A 38 12.22 4.19 8.19
CA SER A 38 13.44 3.49 8.64
C SER A 38 14.54 3.43 7.58
N ARG A 39 14.21 3.68 6.30
CA ARG A 39 15.14 3.74 5.17
C ARG A 39 15.49 5.18 4.77
N GLY A 40 15.16 6.16 5.61
CA GLY A 40 15.47 7.58 5.40
C GLY A 40 14.63 8.25 4.32
N ARG A 41 13.44 7.72 4.00
CA ARG A 41 12.56 8.25 2.96
C ARG A 41 11.29 8.83 3.58
N SER A 42 10.75 9.87 2.96
CA SER A 42 9.47 10.46 3.38
C SER A 42 8.34 10.01 2.45
N ILE A 43 7.12 9.97 2.99
CA ILE A 43 5.93 9.60 2.24
C ILE A 43 4.82 10.65 2.38
N SER A 44 4.02 10.82 1.32
CA SER A 44 2.73 11.49 1.37
C SER A 44 1.63 10.47 1.14
N ILE A 45 0.53 10.62 1.86
CA ILE A 45 -0.54 9.64 1.88
C ILE A 45 -1.84 10.35 1.50
N GLY A 46 -2.44 9.89 0.41
CA GLY A 46 -3.81 10.21 0.02
C GLY A 46 -4.74 9.07 0.41
N PHE A 47 -5.84 9.40 1.07
CA PHE A 47 -6.94 8.49 1.32
C PHE A 47 -8.09 8.82 0.38
N GLU A 48 -8.60 7.82 -0.34
CA GLU A 48 -9.78 7.94 -1.19
C GLU A 48 -10.74 6.77 -0.91
N GLY A 49 -12.03 6.99 -1.14
CA GLY A 49 -13.07 5.98 -0.96
C GLY A 49 -13.63 5.94 0.47
N SER A 50 -14.76 5.24 0.61
CA SER A 50 -15.47 5.05 1.88
C SER A 50 -15.54 3.57 2.22
N PRO A 51 -15.37 3.16 3.49
CA PRO A 51 -15.59 1.77 3.88
C PRO A 51 -17.06 1.39 3.72
N GLY A 52 -17.34 0.18 3.26
CA GLY A 52 -18.70 -0.36 3.28
C GLY A 52 -18.96 -1.47 2.25
N PRO A 53 -20.07 -2.22 2.39
CA PRO A 53 -20.43 -3.33 1.51
C PRO A 53 -20.85 -2.91 0.09
N PHE A 54 -21.08 -1.61 -0.13
CA PHE A 54 -21.44 -1.01 -1.42
C PHE A 54 -20.36 -0.06 -1.98
N GLY A 55 -19.29 0.20 -1.23
CA GLY A 55 -18.15 0.99 -1.71
C GLY A 55 -17.13 0.08 -2.40
N GLU A 56 -16.29 0.63 -3.28
CA GLU A 56 -15.18 -0.10 -3.91
C GLU A 56 -14.06 -0.50 -2.93
N GLY A 57 -14.28 -0.30 -1.62
CA GLY A 57 -13.29 -0.40 -0.55
C GLY A 57 -12.50 0.90 -0.37
N ILE A 58 -11.76 1.00 0.74
CA ILE A 58 -10.84 2.12 0.96
C ILE A 58 -9.66 1.97 -0.02
N CYS A 59 -9.27 3.09 -0.63
CA CYS A 59 -8.11 3.23 -1.49
C CYS A 59 -7.05 4.10 -0.79
N LEU A 60 -5.81 3.61 -0.75
CA LEU A 60 -4.65 4.35 -0.28
C LEU A 60 -3.75 4.65 -1.46
N LYS A 61 -3.40 5.92 -1.64
CA LYS A 61 -2.39 6.39 -2.58
C LYS A 61 -1.20 6.88 -1.77
N ILE A 62 -0.11 6.12 -1.76
CA ILE A 62 1.12 6.50 -1.08
C ILE A 62 2.12 6.97 -2.12
N ARG A 63 2.62 8.19 -1.97
CA ARG A 63 3.73 8.73 -2.76
C ARG A 63 4.99 8.71 -1.92
N ILE A 64 6.07 8.20 -2.47
CA ILE A 64 7.37 8.11 -1.81
C ILE A 64 8.27 9.17 -2.44
N TYR A 65 8.90 9.99 -1.61
CA TYR A 65 9.82 11.04 -2.06
C TYR A 65 11.27 10.58 -1.89
N GLY A 66 12.14 11.18 -2.71
CA GLY A 66 13.55 10.82 -2.79
C GLY A 66 13.84 9.92 -3.97
N GLU A 67 14.85 9.06 -3.83
CA GLU A 67 15.23 8.13 -4.88
C GLU A 67 14.18 7.03 -5.10
N PRO A 68 14.06 6.51 -6.34
CA PRO A 68 13.24 5.34 -6.63
C PRO A 68 13.49 4.17 -5.69
N LEU A 69 12.44 3.39 -5.40
CA LEU A 69 12.58 2.12 -4.70
C LEU A 69 13.46 1.19 -5.52
N ASN A 70 14.53 0.71 -4.91
CA ASN A 70 15.35 -0.33 -5.52
C ASN A 70 14.61 -1.67 -5.56
N GLU A 71 15.07 -2.57 -6.41
CA GLU A 71 14.46 -3.88 -6.63
C GLU A 71 14.29 -4.69 -5.34
N LEU A 72 15.27 -4.63 -4.43
CA LEU A 72 15.22 -5.32 -3.13
C LEU A 72 14.08 -4.77 -2.26
N THR A 73 13.87 -3.47 -2.24
CA THR A 73 12.79 -2.83 -1.49
C THR A 73 11.43 -3.18 -2.09
N ILE A 74 11.30 -3.16 -3.42
CA ILE A 74 10.08 -3.58 -4.13
C ILE A 74 9.76 -5.05 -3.81
N LYS A 75 10.74 -5.96 -3.86
CA LYS A 75 10.57 -7.38 -3.50
C LYS A 75 10.14 -7.55 -2.05
N THR A 76 10.71 -6.76 -1.13
CA THR A 76 10.35 -6.80 0.29
C THR A 76 8.92 -6.36 0.52
N LEU A 77 8.51 -5.23 -0.09
CA LEU A 77 7.14 -4.73 -0.02
C LEU A 77 6.15 -5.72 -0.64
N LYS A 78 6.49 -6.31 -1.79
CA LYS A 78 5.68 -7.36 -2.41
C LYS A 78 5.43 -8.50 -1.45
N LYS A 79 6.48 -9.05 -0.82
CA LYS A 79 6.32 -10.15 0.13
C LYS A 79 5.51 -9.75 1.36
N PHE A 80 5.73 -8.54 1.87
CA PHE A 80 4.98 -7.97 2.99
C PHE A 80 3.47 -7.94 2.72
N PHE A 81 3.04 -7.59 1.50
CA PHE A 81 1.62 -7.54 1.13
C PHE A 81 1.05 -8.93 0.77
N GLU A 82 1.82 -9.79 0.10
CA GLU A 82 1.42 -11.17 -0.20
C GLU A 82 1.13 -11.96 1.09
N LEU A 83 1.97 -11.79 2.13
CA LEU A 83 1.76 -12.44 3.44
C LEU A 83 0.46 -11.98 4.12
N ARG A 84 -0.10 -10.83 3.74
CA ARG A 84 -1.40 -10.32 4.20
C ARG A 84 -2.57 -10.75 3.30
N GLY A 85 -2.33 -11.63 2.33
CA GLY A 85 -3.33 -12.11 1.38
C GLY A 85 -3.68 -11.12 0.27
N ALA A 86 -2.79 -10.15 0.00
CA ALA A 86 -2.99 -9.18 -1.08
C ALA A 86 -2.54 -9.74 -2.44
N ILE A 87 -3.20 -9.29 -3.50
CA ILE A 87 -2.75 -9.49 -4.88
C ILE A 87 -1.85 -8.31 -5.24
N VAL A 88 -0.57 -8.57 -5.51
CA VAL A 88 0.45 -7.52 -5.74
C VAL A 88 0.86 -7.47 -7.21
N SER A 89 0.82 -6.28 -7.81
CA SER A 89 1.36 -5.95 -9.13
C SER A 89 2.52 -4.97 -9.00
N ILE A 90 3.55 -5.13 -9.84
CA ILE A 90 4.68 -4.20 -9.93
C ILE A 90 4.52 -3.39 -11.22
N GLU A 91 4.66 -2.08 -11.12
CA GLU A 91 4.75 -1.16 -12.26
C GLU A 91 6.21 -0.73 -12.45
N ASP A 92 6.66 -0.69 -13.71
CA ASP A 92 7.96 -0.14 -14.12
C ASP A 92 7.94 1.41 -14.15
#